data_AF-E3MNM8-F1
#
_entry.id   AF-E3MNM8-F1
#
_cell.length_a   1.000
_cell.length_b   1.000
_cell.length_c   1.000
_cell.angle_alpha   90.00
_cell.angle_beta   90.00
_cell.angle_gamma   90.00
#
_symmetry.space_group_name_H-M   'P 1'
#
loop_
_entity.id
_entity.type
_entity.pdbx_description
1 polymer ?
#
loop_
_entity_poly.entity_id
_entity_poly.type
_entity_poly.pdbx_seq_one_letter_code
_entity_poly.pdbx_strand_id
1 'polypeptide(L)'
;MESLLEVTPNDRLTFTGPFTDVVTAHLTLKNTSSNSVCFKVKTTAPKQFWASPNTGLIIPGDSKQIKVMMQPFKRFPSDAGRHKFQIQSCVAPDEDIQDFKSIWKNVDRSKILYNILRTTFIENMIPSSGVDSNTIIDGIVTNELEDARRELVKARKEIEDSRAAHSQTRFECEICLQQFTDIAGNRAPKVLRCGHTICANCVNSLQQNNSVTCPFCRVVTSNLAEIYNNYIILGDNQ
;
A
#
# COMPACT_ATOMS: atom_id res chain seq x y z
N MET A 1 -11.97 32.42 -20.89
CA MET A 1 -10.70 32.55 -20.17
C MET A 1 -9.76 31.54 -20.82
N GLU A 2 -8.79 32.01 -21.59
CA GLU A 2 -7.90 31.12 -22.35
C GLU A 2 -7.05 30.29 -21.39
N SER A 3 -7.04 28.97 -21.56
CA SER A 3 -6.12 28.10 -20.81
C SER A 3 -4.78 28.08 -21.53
N LEU A 4 -3.68 28.25 -20.78
CA LEU A 4 -2.31 28.13 -21.31
C LEU A 4 -1.92 26.66 -21.58
N LEU A 5 -2.46 25.75 -20.77
CA LEU A 5 -2.16 24.32 -20.84
C LEU A 5 -3.44 23.53 -21.07
N GLU A 6 -3.38 22.60 -22.01
CA GLU A 6 -4.32 21.49 -22.10
C GLU A 6 -3.89 20.41 -21.10
N VAL A 7 -4.84 19.98 -20.25
CA VAL A 7 -4.57 19.07 -19.13
C VAL A 7 -5.31 17.76 -19.37
N THR A 8 -4.59 16.64 -19.41
CA THR A 8 -5.17 15.32 -19.71
C THR A 8 -4.78 14.32 -18.61
N PRO A 9 -5.73 13.75 -17.86
CA PRO A 9 -7.18 14.01 -17.90
C PRO A 9 -7.56 15.41 -17.38
N ASN A 10 -8.69 15.96 -17.82
CA ASN A 10 -9.11 17.34 -17.49
C ASN A 10 -10.03 17.47 -16.26
N ASP A 11 -10.62 16.37 -15.77
CA ASP A 11 -11.54 16.38 -14.62
C ASP A 11 -11.06 15.46 -13.48
N ARG A 12 -10.77 14.19 -13.79
CA ARG A 12 -10.48 13.17 -12.76
C ARG A 12 -9.16 12.46 -13.01
N LEU A 13 -8.34 12.38 -11.97
CA LEU A 13 -7.13 11.56 -11.94
C LEU A 13 -7.45 10.23 -11.24
N THR A 14 -7.33 9.14 -11.99
CA THR A 14 -7.71 7.80 -11.52
C THR A 14 -6.49 7.03 -11.03
N PHE A 15 -6.57 6.53 -9.80
CA PHE A 15 -5.60 5.62 -9.20
C PHE A 15 -6.19 4.23 -9.16
N THR A 16 -5.54 3.30 -9.85
CA THR A 16 -5.99 1.92 -9.93
C THR A 16 -5.14 1.05 -9.01
N GLY A 17 -5.80 0.32 -8.11
CA GLY A 17 -5.17 -0.56 -7.13
C GLY A 17 -4.50 -1.79 -7.75
N PRO A 18 -3.90 -2.66 -6.92
CA PRO A 18 -4.02 -2.71 -5.46
C PRO A 18 -3.34 -1.53 -4.74
N PHE A 19 -3.88 -1.14 -3.58
CA PHE A 19 -3.39 -0.01 -2.77
C PHE A 19 -2.44 -0.42 -1.64
N THR A 20 -1.95 -1.65 -1.70
CA THR A 20 -0.95 -2.21 -0.78
C THR A 20 0.46 -1.73 -1.06
N ASP A 21 0.68 -1.17 -2.26
CA ASP A 21 1.94 -0.59 -2.72
C ASP A 21 1.71 0.79 -3.33
N VAL A 22 2.79 1.46 -3.74
CA VAL A 22 2.72 2.78 -4.37
C VAL A 22 1.96 2.70 -5.68
N VAL A 23 0.87 3.45 -5.79
CA VAL A 23 0.08 3.53 -7.03
C VAL A 23 0.44 4.80 -7.80
N THR A 24 0.64 4.67 -9.11
CA THR A 24 0.97 5.81 -9.98
C THR A 24 -0.15 6.08 -10.98
N ALA A 25 -0.61 7.33 -11.02
CA ALA A 25 -1.45 7.88 -12.08
C ALA A 25 -0.63 8.87 -12.91
N HIS A 26 -1.04 9.05 -14.17
CA HIS A 26 -0.33 9.94 -15.11
C HIS A 26 -1.23 11.10 -15.51
N LEU A 27 -0.63 12.29 -15.52
CA LEU A 27 -1.23 13.54 -15.96
C LEU A 27 -0.34 14.12 -17.05
N THR A 28 -0.88 14.48 -18.21
CA THR A 28 -0.16 15.15 -19.28
C THR A 28 -0.56 16.62 -19.33
N LEU A 29 0.43 17.50 -19.36
CA LEU A 29 0.27 18.94 -19.58
C LEU A 29 0.82 19.27 -20.96
N LYS A 30 -0.02 19.76 -21.87
CA LYS A 30 0.39 20.19 -23.21
C LYS A 30 0.30 21.71 -23.32
N ASN A 31 1.36 22.36 -23.75
CA ASN A 31 1.36 23.79 -23.97
C ASN A 31 0.79 24.11 -25.36
N THR A 32 -0.42 24.65 -25.37
CA THR A 32 -1.14 25.07 -26.58
C THR A 32 -0.98 26.55 -26.89
N SER A 33 -0.25 27.29 -26.04
CA SER A 33 0.03 28.71 -26.23
C SER A 33 1.28 28.95 -27.07
N SER A 34 1.48 30.19 -27.53
CA SER A 34 2.69 30.63 -28.24
C SER A 34 3.87 30.96 -27.33
N ASN A 35 3.68 30.95 -26.01
CA ASN A 35 4.70 31.33 -25.03
C ASN A 35 5.16 30.12 -24.23
N SER A 36 6.37 30.18 -23.67
CA SER A 36 6.81 29.19 -22.68
C SER A 36 5.95 29.30 -21.43
N VAL A 37 5.56 28.17 -20.84
CA VAL A 37 4.64 28.14 -19.70
C VAL A 37 5.28 27.42 -18.52
N CYS A 38 5.31 28.09 -17.38
CA CYS A 38 5.66 27.50 -16.10
C CYS A 38 4.45 26.80 -15.50
N PHE A 39 4.65 25.62 -14.90
CA PHE A 39 3.60 24.91 -14.17
C PHE A 39 4.02 24.55 -12.75
N LYS A 40 3.05 24.41 -11.86
CA LYS A 40 3.22 23.88 -10.50
C LYS A 40 2.03 23.04 -10.08
N VAL A 41 2.31 21.85 -9.57
CA VAL A 41 1.33 20.89 -9.08
C VAL A 41 1.23 20.99 -7.56
N LYS A 42 0.01 21.14 -7.05
CA LYS A 42 -0.31 21.16 -5.62
C LYS A 42 -1.40 20.12 -5.34
N THR A 43 -1.43 19.61 -4.11
CA THR A 43 -2.45 18.65 -3.65
C THR A 43 -2.99 19.04 -2.28
N THR A 44 -4.24 18.69 -2.00
CA THR A 44 -4.86 18.83 -0.67
C THR A 44 -4.37 17.78 0.33
N ALA A 45 -3.61 16.77 -0.10
CA ALA A 45 -3.11 15.69 0.76
C ALA A 45 -1.62 15.37 0.51
N PRO A 46 -0.70 16.31 0.82
CA PRO A 46 0.73 16.18 0.49
C PRO A 46 1.47 15.07 1.26
N LYS A 47 0.88 14.54 2.34
CA LYS A 47 1.41 13.36 3.04
C LYS A 47 1.13 12.06 2.29
N GLN A 48 0.08 12.03 1.47
CA GLN A 48 -0.38 10.83 0.79
C GLN A 48 0.02 10.81 -0.68
N PHE A 49 0.13 11.97 -1.32
CA PHE A 49 0.43 12.08 -2.74
C PHE A 49 1.69 12.89 -3.00
N TRP A 50 2.47 12.44 -3.99
CA TRP A 50 3.61 13.17 -4.54
C TRP A 50 3.46 13.32 -6.06
N ALA A 51 3.98 14.41 -6.62
CA ALA A 51 4.01 14.65 -8.07
C ALA A 51 5.46 14.78 -8.52
N SER A 52 5.80 14.15 -9.64
CA SER A 52 7.14 14.18 -10.22
C SER A 52 7.07 14.32 -11.75
N PRO A 53 7.58 15.43 -12.33
CA PRO A 53 8.00 16.66 -11.64
C PRO A 53 6.80 17.42 -11.02
N ASN A 54 7.00 18.15 -9.92
CA ASN A 54 5.94 18.99 -9.33
C ASN A 54 5.97 20.45 -9.82
N THR A 55 7.04 20.88 -10.47
CA THR A 55 7.19 22.20 -11.09
C THR A 55 8.04 22.03 -12.34
N GLY A 56 7.88 22.92 -13.30
CA GLY A 56 8.73 22.93 -14.48
C GLY A 56 8.29 23.93 -15.54
N LEU A 57 8.96 23.85 -16.68
CA LEU A 57 8.72 24.65 -17.87
C LEU A 57 8.26 23.74 -19.01
N ILE A 58 7.32 24.23 -19.82
CA ILE A 58 6.89 23.58 -21.06
C ILE A 58 6.95 24.64 -22.16
N ILE A 59 7.80 24.41 -23.15
CA ILE A 59 7.94 25.31 -24.31
C ILE A 59 6.69 25.21 -25.23
N PRO A 60 6.44 26.20 -26.10
CA PRO A 60 5.30 26.16 -27.03
C PRO A 60 5.22 24.85 -27.82
N GLY A 61 4.03 24.25 -27.87
CA GLY A 61 3.76 23.01 -28.61
C GLY A 61 4.21 21.71 -27.93
N ASP A 62 5.05 21.79 -26.89
CA ASP A 62 5.55 20.62 -26.18
C ASP A 62 4.57 20.09 -25.12
N SER A 63 4.81 18.86 -24.65
CA SER A 63 4.02 18.21 -23.62
C SER A 63 4.89 17.61 -22.53
N LYS A 64 4.41 17.68 -21.28
CA LYS A 64 5.07 17.09 -20.12
C LYS A 64 4.15 16.09 -19.43
N GLN A 65 4.62 14.86 -19.28
CA GLN A 65 3.95 13.88 -18.43
C GLN A 65 4.42 14.02 -16.99
N ILE A 66 3.46 14.10 -16.08
CA ILE A 66 3.63 14.19 -14.64
C ILE A 66 3.17 12.87 -14.03
N LYS A 67 4.07 12.23 -13.28
CA LYS A 67 3.74 11.06 -12.47
C LYS A 67 3.20 11.54 -11.14
N VAL A 68 1.94 11.25 -10.87
CA VAL A 68 1.33 11.47 -9.58
C VAL A 68 1.23 10.14 -8.91
N MET A 69 1.96 9.96 -7.82
CA MET A 69 1.99 8.68 -7.14
C MET A 69 1.47 8.83 -5.70
N MET A 70 0.97 7.73 -5.17
CA MET A 70 0.22 7.69 -3.93
C MET A 70 0.84 6.67 -3.01
N GLN A 71 0.99 7.03 -1.74
CA GLN A 71 1.49 6.11 -0.73
C GLN A 71 0.50 4.96 -0.46
N PRO A 72 1.01 3.77 -0.13
CA PRO A 72 0.18 2.63 0.25
C PRO A 72 -0.69 2.93 1.48
N PHE A 73 -1.82 2.23 1.60
CA PHE A 73 -2.64 2.26 2.82
C PHE A 73 -3.18 0.87 3.18
N LYS A 74 -3.22 0.58 4.49
CA LYS A 74 -3.67 -0.72 5.02
C LYS A 74 -5.19 -0.93 4.95
N ARG A 75 -5.95 0.15 4.94
CA ARG A 75 -7.42 0.16 4.85
C ARG A 75 -7.84 1.29 3.94
N PHE A 76 -8.83 1.05 3.10
CA PHE A 76 -9.39 2.07 2.21
C PHE A 76 -9.91 3.23 3.05
N PRO A 77 -9.37 4.45 2.94
CA PRO A 77 -9.91 5.58 3.68
C PRO A 77 -11.31 5.88 3.15
N SER A 78 -12.27 6.15 4.03
CA SER A 78 -13.63 6.62 3.71
C SER A 78 -13.66 7.90 2.86
N ASP A 79 -12.49 8.51 2.65
CA ASP A 79 -12.28 9.85 2.13
C ASP A 79 -11.69 9.84 0.72
N ALA A 80 -11.51 8.66 0.14
CA ALA A 80 -10.75 8.47 -1.10
C ALA A 80 -11.21 9.44 -2.22
N GLY A 81 -12.50 9.71 -2.42
CA GLY A 81 -12.97 10.65 -3.45
C GLY A 81 -12.77 12.16 -3.19
N ARG A 82 -12.18 12.58 -2.06
CA ARG A 82 -12.19 13.98 -1.61
C ARG A 82 -10.98 14.81 -2.03
N HIS A 83 -9.89 14.16 -2.42
CA HIS A 83 -8.64 14.87 -2.69
C HIS A 83 -8.65 15.56 -4.05
N LYS A 84 -7.94 16.68 -4.12
CA LYS A 84 -7.85 17.51 -5.32
C LYS A 84 -6.40 17.80 -5.65
N PHE A 85 -6.09 17.78 -6.94
CA PHE A 85 -4.84 18.28 -7.50
C PHE A 85 -5.12 19.62 -8.18
N GLN A 86 -4.32 20.63 -7.87
CA GLN A 86 -4.37 21.93 -8.52
C GLN A 86 -3.10 22.12 -9.34
N ILE A 87 -3.26 22.36 -10.63
CA ILE A 87 -2.19 22.75 -11.55
C ILE A 87 -2.28 24.26 -11.69
N GLN A 88 -1.24 24.94 -11.24
CA GLN A 88 -1.04 26.36 -11.47
C GLN A 88 -0.21 26.53 -12.75
N SER A 89 -0.58 27.46 -13.61
CA SER A 89 0.19 27.82 -14.79
C SER A 89 0.28 29.33 -15.00
N CYS A 90 1.40 29.78 -15.54
CA CYS A 90 1.59 31.16 -15.97
C CYS A 90 2.59 31.22 -17.12
N VAL A 91 2.53 32.28 -17.92
CA VAL A 91 3.56 32.55 -18.93
C VAL A 91 4.90 32.75 -18.21
N ALA A 92 5.94 32.09 -18.73
CA ALA A 92 7.31 32.25 -18.25
C ALA A 92 7.81 33.67 -18.55
N PRO A 93 8.60 34.29 -17.66
CA PRO A 93 9.29 35.53 -17.99
C PRO A 93 10.31 35.30 -19.13
N ASP A 94 10.65 36.37 -19.85
CA ASP A 94 11.60 36.33 -20.98
C ASP A 94 13.06 36.10 -20.52
N GLU A 95 13.34 36.24 -19.22
CA GLU A 95 14.66 36.01 -18.61
C GLU A 95 14.92 34.52 -18.35
N ASP A 96 16.19 34.11 -18.42
CA ASP A 96 16.60 32.73 -18.12
C ASP A 96 16.15 32.29 -16.72
N ILE A 97 15.33 31.24 -16.69
CA ILE A 97 14.78 30.70 -15.44
C ILE A 97 15.86 29.91 -14.71
N GLN A 98 16.52 30.54 -13.75
CA GLN A 98 17.45 29.85 -12.83
C GLN A 98 16.73 29.18 -11.66
N ASP A 99 15.63 29.76 -11.17
CA ASP A 99 14.89 29.28 -10.00
C ASP A 99 13.36 29.44 -10.15
N PHE A 100 12.66 28.32 -10.28
CA PHE A 100 11.19 28.30 -10.32
C PHE A 100 10.55 28.87 -9.05
N LYS A 101 11.21 28.81 -7.89
CA LYS A 101 10.65 29.29 -6.62
C LYS A 101 10.44 30.81 -6.63
N SER A 102 11.30 31.54 -7.33
CA SER A 102 11.24 33.00 -7.44
C SER A 102 10.09 33.45 -8.36
N ILE A 103 9.80 32.71 -9.43
CA ILE A 103 8.65 32.95 -10.31
C ILE A 103 7.34 32.99 -9.49
N TRP A 104 7.10 31.96 -8.68
CA TRP A 104 5.85 31.85 -7.91
C TRP A 104 5.72 32.86 -6.77
N LYS A 105 6.79 33.57 -6.41
CA LYS A 105 6.77 34.67 -5.43
C LYS A 105 6.44 36.01 -6.08
N ASN A 106 6.94 36.23 -7.30
CA ASN A 106 6.92 37.53 -7.97
C ASN A 106 5.83 37.65 -9.04
N VAL A 107 5.33 36.53 -9.56
CA VAL A 107 4.24 36.55 -10.56
C VAL A 107 2.98 37.18 -9.97
N ASP A 108 2.37 38.09 -10.74
CA ASP A 108 1.05 38.63 -10.41
C ASP A 108 0.05 37.47 -10.31
N ARG A 109 -0.62 37.38 -9.15
CA ARG A 109 -1.59 36.32 -8.87
C ARG A 109 -2.75 36.32 -9.86
N SER A 110 -3.09 37.47 -10.45
CA SER A 110 -4.13 37.57 -11.49
C SER A 110 -3.76 36.84 -12.79
N LYS A 111 -2.47 36.66 -13.06
CA LYS A 111 -1.93 35.98 -14.24
C LYS A 111 -1.74 34.48 -14.05
N ILE A 112 -2.01 33.97 -12.85
CA ILE A 112 -1.93 32.54 -12.56
C ILE A 112 -3.27 31.90 -12.93
N LEU A 113 -3.22 30.95 -13.85
CA LEU A 113 -4.36 30.11 -14.21
C LEU A 113 -4.36 28.82 -13.40
N TYR A 114 -5.54 28.22 -13.25
CA TYR A 114 -5.74 27.04 -12.42
C TYR A 114 -6.55 25.98 -13.15
N ASN A 115 -6.05 24.75 -13.11
CA ASN A 115 -6.82 23.55 -13.43
C ASN A 115 -6.95 22.69 -12.17
N ILE A 116 -8.13 22.15 -11.88
CA ILE A 116 -8.38 21.34 -10.68
C ILE A 116 -8.87 19.97 -11.11
N LEU A 117 -8.13 18.93 -10.73
CA LEU A 117 -8.54 17.53 -10.91
C LEU A 117 -9.00 16.94 -9.58
N ARG A 118 -10.07 16.17 -9.62
CA ARG A 118 -10.54 15.34 -8.51
C ARG A 118 -9.89 13.96 -8.58
N THR A 119 -9.78 13.28 -7.46
CA THR A 119 -9.25 11.91 -7.42
C THR A 119 -10.35 10.86 -7.52
N THR A 120 -10.05 9.76 -8.20
CA THR A 120 -10.89 8.55 -8.24
C THR A 120 -10.03 7.33 -7.95
N PHE A 121 -10.61 6.36 -7.26
CA PHE A 121 -9.94 5.12 -6.90
C PHE A 121 -10.71 3.96 -7.49
N ILE A 122 -10.00 3.12 -8.24
CA ILE A 122 -10.55 1.88 -8.80
C ILE A 122 -9.79 0.75 -8.12
N GLU A 123 -10.50 -0.10 -7.40
CA GLU A 123 -9.92 -1.33 -6.89
C GLU A 123 -9.92 -2.36 -8.02
N ASN A 124 -8.72 -2.81 -8.43
CA ASN A 124 -8.63 -4.00 -9.25
C ASN A 124 -8.96 -5.20 -8.37
N MET A 125 -10.25 -5.52 -8.23
CA MET A 125 -10.64 -6.83 -7.76
C MET A 125 -10.14 -7.83 -8.80
N ILE A 126 -9.13 -8.62 -8.44
CA ILE A 126 -8.83 -9.84 -9.17
C ILE A 126 -10.13 -10.65 -9.16
N PRO A 127 -10.72 -11.03 -10.32
CA PRO A 127 -11.85 -11.93 -10.33
C PRO A 127 -11.41 -13.24 -9.68
N SER A 128 -11.89 -13.51 -8.48
CA SER A 128 -11.72 -14.79 -7.80
C SER A 128 -12.65 -15.82 -8.43
N SER A 129 -12.45 -16.16 -9.71
CA SER A 129 -13.09 -17.31 -10.37
C SER A 129 -12.74 -17.36 -11.86
N GLY A 130 -12.12 -18.46 -12.30
CA GLY A 130 -12.15 -18.96 -13.68
C GLY A 130 -11.19 -18.28 -14.66
N VAL A 131 -10.06 -18.93 -14.92
CA VAL A 131 -9.19 -18.62 -16.06
C VAL A 131 -9.89 -19.12 -17.32
N ASP A 132 -10.07 -18.25 -18.32
CA ASP A 132 -10.12 -18.62 -19.73
C ASP A 132 -9.60 -17.44 -20.56
N SER A 133 -8.28 -17.39 -20.74
CA SER A 133 -7.61 -16.40 -21.58
C SER A 133 -7.12 -17.06 -22.86
N ASN A 134 -7.97 -17.05 -23.89
CA ASN A 134 -7.53 -17.11 -25.27
C ASN A 134 -7.75 -15.73 -25.90
N THR A 135 -6.68 -14.97 -26.12
CA THR A 135 -6.28 -14.35 -27.41
C THR A 135 -5.05 -13.46 -27.21
N ILE A 136 -3.91 -14.01 -27.64
CA ILE A 136 -2.72 -13.41 -28.29
C ILE A 136 -2.62 -11.86 -28.35
N ILE A 137 -1.51 -11.31 -27.80
CA ILE A 137 -0.69 -10.35 -28.55
C ILE A 137 0.78 -10.76 -28.38
N ASP A 138 1.40 -10.98 -29.53
CA ASP A 138 2.72 -11.54 -29.78
C ASP A 138 3.83 -10.49 -29.62
N GLY A 139 5.04 -10.96 -29.24
CA GLY A 139 6.30 -10.27 -29.55
C GLY A 139 7.00 -9.50 -28.41
N ILE A 140 8.08 -10.10 -27.90
CA ILE A 140 9.11 -9.59 -26.97
C ILE A 140 8.78 -9.74 -25.47
N VAL A 141 8.65 -11.01 -25.05
CA VAL A 141 9.00 -11.39 -23.68
C VAL A 141 10.44 -11.88 -23.73
N THR A 142 11.37 -11.17 -23.11
CA THR A 142 12.75 -11.63 -22.99
C THR A 142 12.76 -12.93 -22.17
N ASN A 143 13.63 -13.88 -22.54
CA ASN A 143 13.81 -15.15 -21.81
C ASN A 143 13.99 -14.92 -20.28
N GLU A 144 14.56 -13.78 -19.91
CA GLU A 144 14.74 -13.32 -18.52
C GLU A 144 13.41 -13.15 -17.75
N LEU A 145 12.32 -12.70 -18.40
CA LEU A 145 11.02 -12.52 -17.76
C LEU A 145 10.29 -13.86 -17.59
N GLU A 146 10.48 -14.82 -18.49
CA GLU A 146 9.97 -16.18 -18.33
C GLU A 146 10.70 -16.94 -17.23
N ASP A 147 12.02 -16.76 -17.13
CA ASP A 147 12.84 -17.37 -16.09
C ASP A 147 12.52 -16.77 -14.72
N ALA A 148 12.41 -15.44 -14.61
CA ALA A 148 11.96 -14.78 -13.39
C ALA A 148 10.55 -15.24 -12.96
N ARG A 149 9.65 -15.44 -13.92
CA ARG A 149 8.29 -15.98 -13.66
C ARG A 149 8.35 -17.42 -13.15
N ARG A 150 9.19 -18.28 -13.74
CA ARG A 150 9.40 -19.66 -13.28
C ARG A 150 9.99 -19.70 -11.87
N GLU A 151 10.97 -18.87 -11.58
CA GLU A 151 11.56 -18.74 -10.25
C GLU A 151 10.55 -18.27 -9.20
N LEU A 152 9.75 -17.26 -9.52
CA LEU A 152 8.68 -16.76 -8.63
C LEU A 152 7.62 -17.83 -8.33
N VAL A 153 7.21 -18.60 -9.34
CA VAL A 153 6.24 -19.70 -9.15
C VAL A 153 6.82 -20.81 -8.27
N LYS A 154 8.09 -21.14 -8.46
CA LYS A 154 8.79 -22.15 -7.64
C LYS A 154 8.93 -21.68 -6.19
N ALA A 155 9.41 -20.46 -5.96
CA ALA A 155 9.54 -19.88 -4.62
C ALA A 155 8.18 -19.78 -3.91
N ARG A 156 7.11 -19.41 -4.64
CA ARG A 156 5.75 -19.39 -4.09
C ARG A 156 5.32 -20.78 -3.63
N LYS A 157 5.56 -21.81 -4.44
CA LYS A 157 5.22 -23.20 -4.09
C LYS A 157 6.00 -23.67 -2.87
N GLU A 158 7.30 -23.37 -2.77
CA GLU A 158 8.13 -23.71 -1.60
C GLU A 158 7.62 -23.03 -0.31
N ILE A 159 7.20 -21.76 -0.39
CA ILE A 159 6.58 -21.05 0.74
C ILE A 159 5.23 -21.67 1.11
N GLU A 160 4.42 -22.06 0.13
CA GLU A 160 3.10 -22.67 0.35
C GLU A 160 3.24 -24.07 0.96
N ASP A 161 4.19 -24.87 0.49
CA ASP A 161 4.54 -26.19 1.05
C ASP A 161 5.14 -26.05 2.47
N SER A 162 6.00 -25.06 2.71
CA SER A 162 6.54 -24.75 4.04
C SER A 162 5.44 -24.29 5.00
N ARG A 163 4.50 -23.44 4.56
CA ARG A 163 3.34 -23.00 5.35
C ARG A 163 2.38 -24.15 5.62
N ALA A 164 2.17 -25.06 4.67
CA ALA A 164 1.36 -26.25 4.84
C ALA A 164 1.99 -27.21 5.87
N ALA A 165 3.30 -27.42 5.81
CA ALA A 165 4.04 -28.19 6.80
C ALA A 165 3.97 -27.55 8.20
N HIS A 166 4.13 -26.22 8.31
CA HIS A 166 4.03 -25.49 9.57
C HIS A 166 2.58 -25.38 10.10
N SER A 167 1.59 -25.55 9.23
CA SER A 167 0.17 -25.59 9.63
C SER A 167 -0.20 -26.88 10.35
N GLN A 168 0.58 -27.96 10.23
CA GLN A 168 0.31 -29.23 10.90
C GLN A 168 0.78 -29.22 12.37
N THR A 169 1.82 -28.45 12.71
CA THR A 169 2.38 -28.34 14.07
C THR A 169 1.68 -27.28 14.94
N ARG A 170 0.79 -26.45 14.37
CA ARG A 170 0.08 -25.38 15.11
C ARG A 170 -0.84 -25.87 16.24
N PHE A 171 -1.06 -27.18 16.32
CA PHE A 171 -1.99 -27.80 17.26
C PHE A 171 -1.29 -28.51 18.42
N GLU A 172 0.01 -28.32 18.61
CA GLU A 172 0.78 -28.96 19.69
C GLU A 172 1.42 -27.93 20.62
N CYS A 173 1.58 -28.30 21.89
CA CYS A 173 2.28 -27.47 22.86
C CYS A 173 3.79 -27.67 22.74
N GLU A 174 4.55 -26.60 22.47
CA GLU A 174 6.01 -26.69 22.31
C GLU A 174 6.80 -26.99 23.60
N ILE A 175 6.14 -27.10 24.76
CA ILE A 175 6.77 -27.54 26.02
C ILE A 175 6.68 -29.06 26.17
N CYS A 176 5.49 -29.63 25.97
CA CYS A 176 5.26 -31.06 26.20
C CYS A 176 5.14 -31.88 24.92
N LEU A 177 5.15 -31.23 23.75
CA LEU A 177 5.02 -31.80 22.42
C LEU A 177 3.75 -32.65 22.25
N GLN A 178 2.68 -32.29 22.97
CA GLN A 178 1.39 -32.96 22.89
C GLN A 178 0.35 -32.06 22.23
N GLN A 179 -0.60 -32.68 21.54
CA GLN A 179 -1.72 -31.99 20.91
C GLN A 179 -2.59 -31.26 21.94
N PHE A 180 -2.99 -30.05 21.59
CA PHE A 180 -3.96 -29.26 22.34
C PHE A 180 -5.33 -29.95 22.34
N THR A 181 -6.04 -29.81 23.46
CA THR A 181 -7.43 -30.27 23.60
C THR A 181 -8.40 -29.10 23.42
N ASP A 182 -9.70 -29.39 23.47
CA ASP A 182 -10.75 -28.37 23.62
C ASP A 182 -10.59 -27.54 24.91
N ILE A 183 -11.47 -26.55 25.11
CA ILE A 183 -11.42 -25.63 26.26
C ILE A 183 -11.63 -26.35 27.60
N ALA A 184 -12.42 -27.44 27.59
CA ALA A 184 -12.70 -28.22 28.79
C ALA A 184 -11.54 -29.15 29.17
N GLY A 185 -10.67 -29.47 28.21
CA GLY A 185 -9.53 -30.36 28.41
C GLY A 185 -8.33 -29.72 29.12
N ASN A 186 -7.53 -30.57 29.76
CA ASN A 186 -6.33 -30.18 30.51
C ASN A 186 -5.18 -29.66 29.63
N ARG A 187 -5.27 -29.79 28.30
CA ARG A 187 -4.31 -29.23 27.34
C ARG A 187 -4.95 -28.15 26.47
N ALA A 188 -5.95 -27.42 26.97
CA ALA A 188 -6.45 -26.23 26.29
C ALA A 188 -5.29 -25.26 26.00
N PRO A 189 -5.20 -24.67 24.80
CA PRO A 189 -4.13 -23.75 24.45
C PRO A 189 -4.33 -22.40 25.16
N LYS A 190 -3.32 -21.97 25.92
CA LYS A 190 -3.34 -20.77 26.77
C LYS A 190 -2.30 -19.76 26.31
N VAL A 191 -2.72 -18.53 26.08
CA VAL A 191 -1.86 -17.41 25.68
C VAL A 191 -1.36 -16.69 26.93
N LEU A 192 -0.04 -16.60 27.09
CA LEU A 192 0.61 -15.78 28.12
C LEU A 192 0.60 -14.30 27.72
N ARG A 193 0.90 -13.38 28.64
CA ARG A 193 0.91 -11.92 28.38
C ARG A 193 1.80 -11.49 27.18
N CYS A 194 2.83 -12.27 26.89
CA CYS A 194 3.75 -12.03 25.77
C CYS A 194 3.23 -12.51 24.40
N GLY A 195 2.09 -13.20 24.35
CA GLY A 195 1.52 -13.77 23.12
C GLY A 195 1.94 -15.22 22.82
N HIS A 196 2.91 -15.79 23.56
CA HIS A 196 3.26 -17.20 23.41
C HIS A 196 2.16 -18.11 23.95
N THR A 197 1.94 -19.24 23.28
CA THR A 197 0.88 -20.20 23.63
C THR A 197 1.44 -21.51 24.15
N ILE A 198 0.93 -21.97 25.30
CA ILE A 198 1.28 -23.26 25.92
C ILE A 198 0.03 -23.94 26.44
N CYS A 199 0.06 -25.25 26.72
CA CYS A 199 -1.14 -25.94 27.18
C CYS A 199 -1.45 -25.62 28.65
N ALA A 200 -2.73 -25.68 29.05
CA ALA A 200 -3.16 -25.40 30.42
C ALA A 200 -2.40 -26.21 31.49
N ASN A 201 -2.09 -27.49 31.20
CA ASN A 201 -1.27 -28.32 32.08
C ASN A 201 0.15 -27.75 32.28
N CYS A 202 0.79 -27.29 31.21
CA CYS A 202 2.11 -26.66 31.29
C CYS A 202 2.06 -25.31 32.01
N VAL A 203 0.98 -24.53 31.85
CA VAL A 203 0.75 -23.31 32.65
C VAL A 203 0.77 -23.66 34.15
N ASN A 204 0.01 -24.68 34.56
CA ASN A 204 -0.06 -25.10 35.95
C ASN A 204 1.29 -25.61 36.48
N SER A 205 2.06 -26.32 35.65
CA SER A 205 3.38 -26.84 36.03
C SER A 205 4.46 -25.76 36.16
N LEU A 206 4.32 -24.65 35.43
CA LEU A 206 5.26 -23.52 35.45
C LEU A 206 4.86 -22.41 36.44
N GLN A 207 3.67 -22.50 37.04
CA GLN A 207 3.16 -21.49 37.94
C GLN A 207 3.97 -21.44 39.25
N GLN A 208 4.36 -20.24 39.66
CA GLN A 208 4.95 -19.96 40.96
C GLN A 208 4.36 -18.66 41.53
N ASN A 209 3.87 -18.68 42.77
CA ASN A 209 3.30 -17.50 43.45
C ASN A 209 2.29 -16.71 42.58
N ASN A 210 1.35 -17.42 41.94
CA ASN A 210 0.33 -16.85 41.05
C ASN A 210 0.88 -16.18 39.76
N SER A 211 2.14 -16.45 39.42
CA SER A 211 2.79 -15.94 38.21
C SER A 211 3.34 -17.06 37.34
N VAL A 212 3.47 -16.81 36.04
CA VAL A 212 4.05 -17.75 35.07
C VAL A 212 5.09 -17.02 34.25
N THR A 213 6.34 -17.52 34.27
CA THR A 213 7.42 -17.03 33.41
C THR A 213 7.38 -17.77 32.08
N CYS A 214 7.27 -17.04 30.98
CA CYS A 214 7.27 -17.65 29.64
C CYS A 214 8.62 -18.31 29.34
N PRO A 215 8.68 -19.61 28.98
CA PRO A 215 9.95 -20.29 28.69
C PRO A 215 10.61 -19.81 27.38
N PHE A 216 9.84 -19.22 26.46
CA PHE A 216 10.35 -18.81 25.14
C PHE A 216 11.00 -17.41 25.16
N CYS A 217 10.43 -16.47 25.91
CA CYS A 217 10.88 -15.06 25.91
C CYS A 217 11.09 -14.47 27.31
N ARG A 218 10.92 -15.26 28.37
CA ARG A 218 11.14 -14.88 29.78
C ARG A 218 10.25 -13.78 30.35
N VAL A 219 9.28 -13.28 29.58
CA VAL A 219 8.26 -12.34 30.08
C VAL A 219 7.39 -13.02 31.15
N VAL A 220 7.18 -12.33 32.26
CA VAL A 220 6.36 -12.80 33.38
C VAL A 220 4.92 -12.37 33.19
N THR A 221 4.00 -13.32 33.27
CA THR A 221 2.57 -13.07 33.44
C THR A 221 2.27 -13.08 34.94
N SER A 222 2.12 -11.90 35.53
CA SER A 222 2.07 -11.71 36.99
C SER A 222 0.73 -12.08 37.62
N ASN A 223 -0.31 -12.29 36.82
CA ASN A 223 -1.64 -12.68 37.26
C ASN A 223 -2.21 -13.73 36.29
N LEU A 224 -2.64 -14.88 36.82
CA LEU A 224 -3.23 -15.96 36.02
C LEU A 224 -4.50 -15.53 35.28
N ALA A 225 -5.22 -14.51 35.75
CA ALA A 225 -6.38 -13.97 35.04
C ALA A 225 -6.03 -13.32 33.70
N GLU A 226 -4.76 -12.98 33.47
CA GLU A 226 -4.26 -12.47 32.18
C GLU A 226 -4.01 -13.59 31.15
N ILE A 227 -4.11 -14.86 31.55
CA ILE A 227 -3.91 -16.02 30.69
C ILE A 227 -5.26 -16.47 30.12
N TYR A 228 -5.41 -16.39 28.80
CA TYR A 228 -6.67 -16.66 28.11
C TYR A 228 -6.54 -17.78 27.06
N ASN A 229 -7.67 -18.32 26.61
CA ASN A 229 -7.70 -19.38 25.59
C ASN A 229 -7.26 -18.84 24.22
N ASN A 230 -6.41 -19.59 23.51
CA ASN A 230 -6.10 -19.28 22.12
C ASN A 230 -7.18 -19.86 21.19
N TYR A 231 -8.25 -19.09 20.97
CA TYR A 231 -9.37 -19.51 20.10
C TYR A 231 -8.96 -19.70 18.63
N ILE A 232 -7.87 -19.08 18.18
CA ILE A 232 -7.34 -19.27 16.81
C ILE A 232 -6.84 -20.70 16.63
N ILE A 233 -6.27 -21.32 17.67
CA ILE A 233 -5.82 -22.71 17.65
C ILE A 233 -6.99 -23.68 17.81
N LEU A 234 -8.01 -23.30 18.59
CA LEU A 234 -9.18 -24.13 18.85
C LEU A 234 -10.12 -24.26 17.63
N GLY A 235 -10.12 -23.29 16.71
CA GLY A 235 -10.97 -23.27 15.52
C GLY A 235 -12.46 -23.10 15.82
N ASP A 236 -13.26 -22.81 14.80
CA ASP A 236 -14.72 -22.53 14.90
C ASP A 236 -15.59 -23.75 15.27
N ASN A 237 -15.02 -24.83 15.84
CA ASN A 237 -15.75 -26.04 16.24
C ASN A 237 -16.12 -26.02 17.74
N GLN A 238 -16.62 -24.88 18.23
CA GLN A 238 -17.32 -24.79 19.51
C GLN A 238 -18.58 -23.93 19.39
#